data_AF-A0A1H2Z0L4-F1
#
_entry.id   AF-A0A1H2Z0L4-F1
#
_cell.length_a   1.000
_cell.length_b   1.000
_cell.length_c   1.000
_cell.angle_alpha   90.00
_cell.angle_beta   90.00
_cell.angle_gamma   90.00
#
_symmetry.space_group_name_H-M   'P 1'
#
loop_
_entity.id
_entity.type
_entity.pdbx_description
1 polymer ?
#
loop_
_entity_poly.entity_id
_entity_poly.type
_entity_poly.pdbx_seq_one_letter_code
_entity_poly.pdbx_strand_id
1 'polypeptide(L)'
;MILGFSTQINKKPTYFVEKIHKCFSLKEVYMIAGLNPALHYPKDYNYIAKDKKPAKLHTIREDKTNRWKAGMKIDFFINMYRKEMFRFAPVLPVVSVQDFEIVYYTDREVLRNDLPPKRAIVIDDKRLSEDKWLELAQNDGFDTVEEFFAYFNEDFTGKLIHWTDKKY
;
A
#
# COMPACT_ATOMS: atom_id res chain seq x y z
N MET A 1 -15.34 5.74 0.18
CA MET A 1 -14.59 5.96 -1.08
C MET A 1 -13.92 4.66 -1.42
N ILE A 2 -14.15 4.15 -2.62
CA ILE A 2 -13.63 2.85 -3.00
C ILE A 2 -12.12 2.92 -3.19
N LEU A 3 -11.41 2.01 -2.52
CA LEU A 3 -10.00 1.77 -2.66
C LEU A 3 -9.77 0.34 -3.15
N GLY A 4 -9.44 0.22 -4.43
CA GLY A 4 -9.27 -1.06 -5.12
C GLY A 4 -7.85 -1.62 -4.99
N PHE A 5 -7.74 -2.92 -4.73
CA PHE A 5 -6.49 -3.66 -4.62
C PHE A 5 -6.43 -4.78 -5.66
N SER A 6 -5.28 -4.90 -6.33
CA SER A 6 -5.05 -6.04 -7.23
C SER A 6 -4.69 -7.28 -6.41
N THR A 7 -5.22 -8.43 -6.81
CA THR A 7 -4.83 -9.73 -6.22
C THR A 7 -3.53 -10.27 -6.82
N GLN A 8 -3.09 -9.71 -7.96
CA GLN A 8 -1.85 -10.10 -8.64
C GLN A 8 -1.15 -8.89 -9.28
N ILE A 9 0.18 -8.87 -9.23
CA ILE A 9 1.04 -7.94 -9.98
C ILE A 9 2.09 -8.78 -10.69
N ASN A 10 2.29 -8.59 -11.99
CA ASN A 10 3.25 -9.37 -12.79
C ASN A 10 3.08 -10.89 -12.62
N LYS A 11 1.82 -11.35 -12.59
CA LYS A 11 1.42 -12.76 -12.36
C LYS A 11 1.78 -13.33 -10.98
N LYS A 12 2.37 -12.54 -10.09
CA LYS A 12 2.63 -12.92 -8.70
C LYS A 12 1.45 -12.50 -7.82
N PRO A 13 1.01 -13.35 -6.87
CA PRO A 13 -0.01 -12.98 -5.90
C PRO A 13 0.48 -11.87 -4.96
N THR A 14 -0.35 -10.85 -4.72
CA THR A 14 0.01 -9.70 -3.87
C THR A 14 -0.24 -9.95 -2.38
N TYR A 15 -1.22 -10.81 -2.07
CA TYR A 15 -1.73 -11.05 -0.73
C TYR A 15 -2.18 -9.78 0.01
N PHE A 16 -2.59 -8.72 -0.72
CA PHE A 16 -2.96 -7.46 -0.08
C PHE A 16 -4.10 -7.60 0.92
N VAL A 17 -5.07 -8.49 0.66
CA VAL A 17 -6.18 -8.75 1.58
C VAL A 17 -5.65 -9.29 2.91
N GLU A 18 -4.78 -10.29 2.86
CA GLU A 18 -4.12 -10.91 4.00
C GLU A 18 -3.24 -9.91 4.75
N LYS A 19 -2.40 -9.16 4.03
CA LYS A 19 -1.49 -8.15 4.60
C LYS A 19 -2.26 -7.01 5.28
N ILE A 20 -3.39 -6.58 4.72
CA ILE A 20 -4.26 -5.55 5.33
C ILE A 20 -4.98 -6.12 6.56
N HIS A 21 -5.52 -7.33 6.48
CA HIS A 21 -6.15 -8.05 7.60
C HIS A 21 -5.21 -8.35 8.78
N LYS A 22 -3.89 -8.26 8.57
CA LYS A 22 -2.89 -8.34 9.63
C LYS A 22 -2.78 -7.04 10.44
N CYS A 23 -3.11 -5.89 9.85
CA CYS A 23 -2.88 -4.56 10.42
C CYS A 23 -3.79 -4.25 11.61
N PHE A 24 -5.04 -4.65 11.49
CA PHE A 24 -6.01 -4.54 12.54
C PHE A 24 -6.32 -5.96 13.00
N SER A 25 -6.28 -6.20 14.31
CA SER A 25 -6.89 -7.39 14.88
C SER A 25 -8.33 -7.39 14.40
N LEU A 26 -8.61 -8.22 13.38
CA LEU A 26 -9.94 -8.34 12.81
C LEU A 26 -10.94 -8.56 13.94
N LYS A 27 -10.57 -9.34 14.96
CA LYS A 27 -11.40 -9.58 16.15
C LYS A 27 -11.77 -8.30 16.91
N GLU A 28 -10.89 -7.32 17.05
CA GLU A 28 -11.20 -6.05 17.73
C GLU A 28 -12.09 -5.15 16.88
N VAL A 29 -11.79 -5.00 15.59
CA VAL A 29 -12.63 -4.24 14.66
C VAL A 29 -14.02 -4.89 14.52
N TYR A 30 -14.09 -6.22 14.50
CA TYR A 30 -15.34 -6.99 14.40
C TYR A 30 -16.15 -7.00 15.69
N MET A 31 -15.51 -7.06 16.87
CA MET A 31 -16.21 -6.97 18.15
C MET A 31 -16.75 -5.57 18.40
N ILE A 32 -16.01 -4.52 17.99
CA ILE A 32 -16.47 -3.13 18.07
C ILE A 32 -17.59 -2.84 17.06
N ALA A 33 -17.54 -3.45 15.86
CA ALA A 33 -18.53 -3.24 14.81
C ALA A 33 -19.71 -4.25 14.80
N GLY A 34 -19.67 -5.30 15.62
CA GLY A 34 -20.68 -6.37 15.62
C GLY A 34 -20.74 -7.20 14.32
N LEU A 35 -19.63 -7.27 13.57
CA LEU A 35 -19.59 -7.84 12.22
C LEU A 35 -18.96 -9.25 12.21
N ASN A 36 -19.43 -10.15 11.34
CA ASN A 36 -18.85 -11.49 11.21
C ASN A 36 -17.58 -11.47 10.32
N PRO A 37 -16.39 -11.84 10.85
CA PRO A 37 -15.15 -11.87 10.07
C PRO A 37 -15.22 -12.74 8.80
N ALA A 38 -16.03 -13.81 8.82
CA ALA A 38 -16.17 -14.70 7.68
C ALA A 38 -16.75 -14.01 6.44
N LEU A 39 -17.50 -12.91 6.59
CA LEU A 39 -18.07 -12.15 5.48
C LEU A 39 -17.04 -11.34 4.68
N HIS A 40 -15.82 -11.26 5.19
CA HIS A 40 -14.76 -10.41 4.68
C HIS A 40 -13.56 -11.21 4.19
N TYR A 41 -13.60 -12.55 4.31
CA TYR A 41 -12.63 -13.41 3.66
C TYR A 41 -13.08 -13.74 2.24
N PRO A 42 -12.29 -13.44 1.21
CA PRO A 42 -12.57 -13.95 -0.13
C PRO A 42 -12.44 -15.47 -0.15
N LYS A 43 -13.01 -16.11 -1.18
CA LYS A 43 -13.01 -17.58 -1.34
C LYS A 43 -11.61 -18.20 -1.23
N ASP A 44 -10.59 -17.52 -1.77
CA ASP A 44 -9.21 -18.02 -1.84
C ASP A 44 -8.29 -17.37 -0.79
N TYR A 45 -8.83 -16.98 0.37
CA TYR A 45 -8.07 -16.32 1.43
C TYR A 45 -6.95 -17.21 1.98
N ASN A 46 -5.74 -16.65 2.08
CA ASN A 46 -4.55 -17.40 2.50
C ASN A 46 -4.12 -17.07 3.95
N TYR A 47 -4.57 -17.89 4.90
CA TYR A 47 -4.21 -17.74 6.32
C TYR A 47 -2.71 -17.82 6.58
N ILE A 48 -1.98 -18.66 5.84
CA ILE A 48 -0.52 -18.78 5.98
C ILE A 48 0.17 -17.48 5.56
N ALA A 49 -0.29 -16.87 4.46
CA ALA A 49 0.24 -15.60 3.99
C ALA A 49 -0.05 -14.47 4.99
N LYS A 50 -1.26 -14.44 5.56
CA LYS A 50 -1.62 -13.49 6.63
C LYS A 50 -0.64 -13.56 7.80
N ASP A 51 -0.25 -14.76 8.23
CA ASP A 51 0.64 -14.92 9.36
C ASP A 51 2.10 -14.59 8.99
N LYS A 52 2.57 -15.01 7.81
CA LYS A 52 3.98 -14.90 7.43
C LYS A 52 4.39 -13.58 6.76
N LYS A 53 3.47 -12.86 6.11
CA LYS A 53 3.79 -11.64 5.36
C LYS A 53 3.75 -10.39 6.25
N PRO A 54 4.50 -9.32 5.92
CA PRO A 54 4.40 -8.06 6.64
C PRO A 54 3.01 -7.43 6.46
N ALA A 55 2.60 -6.62 7.43
CA ALA A 55 1.32 -5.92 7.40
C ALA A 55 1.36 -4.75 6.41
N LYS A 56 0.28 -4.53 5.65
CA LYS A 56 0.16 -3.38 4.73
C LYS A 56 -0.55 -2.23 5.44
N LEU A 57 0.22 -1.32 6.03
CA LEU A 57 -0.27 -0.28 6.94
C LEU A 57 -0.85 0.96 6.24
N HIS A 58 -0.50 1.14 4.97
CA HIS A 58 -0.93 2.27 4.15
C HIS A 58 -0.93 1.88 2.66
N THR A 59 -1.29 2.81 1.79
CA THR A 59 -1.08 2.65 0.35
C THR A 59 -0.55 3.91 -0.30
N ILE A 60 0.30 3.73 -1.30
CA ILE A 60 0.71 4.81 -2.20
C ILE A 60 -0.26 4.87 -3.38
N ARG A 61 -0.79 6.06 -3.68
CA ARG A 61 -1.73 6.28 -4.80
C ARG A 61 -1.50 7.61 -5.48
N GLU A 62 -1.68 7.62 -6.78
CA GLU A 62 -1.81 8.86 -7.54
C GLU A 62 -3.09 9.58 -7.10
N ASP A 63 -2.99 10.89 -6.83
CA ASP A 63 -4.13 11.70 -6.40
C ASP A 63 -4.10 13.12 -6.98
N LYS A 64 -4.12 13.23 -8.32
CA LYS A 64 -4.05 14.50 -9.07
C LYS A 64 -5.07 15.55 -8.63
N THR A 65 -6.23 15.12 -8.16
CA THR A 65 -7.35 16.00 -7.77
C THR A 65 -7.47 16.19 -6.26
N ASN A 66 -6.46 15.75 -5.48
CA ASN A 66 -6.39 15.90 -4.03
C ASN A 66 -7.68 15.42 -3.32
N ARG A 67 -8.14 14.23 -3.71
CA ARG A 67 -9.41 13.67 -3.26
C ARG A 67 -9.29 13.08 -1.87
N TRP A 68 -8.13 12.55 -1.49
CA TRP A 68 -7.96 11.86 -0.21
C TRP A 68 -7.65 12.84 0.91
N LYS A 69 -8.43 12.76 1.99
CA LYS A 69 -8.31 13.59 3.19
C LYS A 69 -8.52 12.75 4.45
N ALA A 70 -7.91 13.17 5.56
CA ALA A 70 -8.17 12.57 6.86
C ALA A 70 -9.68 12.59 7.18
N GLY A 71 -10.16 11.52 7.83
CA GLY A 71 -11.57 11.30 8.17
C GLY A 71 -12.42 10.72 7.04
N MET A 72 -11.94 10.68 5.79
CA MET A 72 -12.70 10.06 4.70
C MET A 72 -12.84 8.56 4.90
N LYS A 73 -14.04 8.03 4.65
CA LYS A 73 -14.31 6.59 4.74
C LYS A 73 -13.70 5.84 3.55
N ILE A 74 -13.00 4.75 3.82
CA ILE A 74 -12.39 3.84 2.85
C ILE A 74 -13.25 2.59 2.74
N ASP A 75 -13.62 2.22 1.52
CA ASP A 75 -14.22 0.94 1.21
C ASP A 75 -13.19 0.09 0.47
N PHE A 76 -12.68 -0.96 1.12
CA PHE A 76 -11.62 -1.82 0.59
C PHE A 76 -12.19 -2.88 -0.34
N PHE A 77 -11.75 -2.89 -1.60
CA PHE A 77 -12.25 -3.82 -2.60
C PHE A 77 -11.15 -4.54 -3.38
N ILE A 78 -11.42 -5.79 -3.76
CA ILE A 78 -10.72 -6.50 -4.84
C ILE A 78 -11.68 -6.74 -6.00
N ASN A 79 -11.14 -7.11 -7.17
CA ASN A 79 -11.91 -7.42 -8.38
C ASN A 79 -12.87 -6.29 -8.80
N MET A 80 -12.39 -5.04 -8.68
CA MET A 80 -13.14 -3.84 -9.07
C MET A 80 -13.73 -3.95 -10.48
N TYR A 81 -15.00 -3.58 -10.61
CA TYR A 81 -15.76 -3.61 -11.87
C TYR A 81 -15.93 -4.99 -12.50
N ARG A 82 -15.80 -6.06 -11.72
CA ARG A 82 -16.06 -7.45 -12.12
C ARG A 82 -17.20 -8.05 -11.30
N LYS A 83 -17.77 -9.17 -11.77
CA LYS A 83 -18.85 -9.88 -11.06
C LYS A 83 -18.41 -10.36 -9.67
N GLU A 84 -17.12 -10.65 -9.52
CA GLU A 84 -16.48 -11.13 -8.29
C GLU A 84 -15.95 -9.98 -7.41
N MET A 85 -16.38 -8.73 -7.65
CA MET A 85 -16.05 -7.58 -6.81
C MET A 85 -16.42 -7.85 -5.36
N PHE A 86 -15.46 -7.69 -4.45
CA PHE A 86 -15.62 -8.13 -3.08
C PHE A 86 -15.05 -7.11 -2.09
N ARG A 87 -15.88 -6.69 -1.13
CA ARG A 87 -15.49 -5.78 -0.05
C ARG A 87 -14.84 -6.59 1.07
N PHE A 88 -13.51 -6.63 1.07
CA PHE A 88 -12.80 -7.54 1.95
C PHE A 88 -12.56 -7.00 3.35
N ALA A 89 -12.80 -5.72 3.64
CA ALA A 89 -12.66 -5.19 5.01
C ALA A 89 -13.83 -4.28 5.39
N PRO A 90 -14.05 -4.03 6.69
CA PRO A 90 -14.96 -3.00 7.16
C PRO A 90 -14.58 -1.62 6.61
N VAL A 91 -15.53 -0.68 6.71
CA VAL A 91 -15.28 0.71 6.33
C VAL A 91 -14.40 1.35 7.41
N LEU A 92 -13.20 1.79 7.03
CA LEU A 92 -12.26 2.46 7.94
C LEU A 92 -12.07 3.92 7.55
N PRO A 93 -11.83 4.83 8.49
CA PRO A 93 -11.43 6.19 8.16
C PRO A 93 -9.98 6.23 7.65
N VAL A 94 -9.69 7.14 6.73
CA VAL A 94 -8.33 7.63 6.49
C VAL A 94 -7.88 8.34 7.78
N VAL A 95 -6.83 7.84 8.40
CA VAL A 95 -6.23 8.42 9.61
C VAL A 95 -5.42 9.67 9.24
N SER A 96 -4.58 9.55 8.20
CA SER A 96 -3.78 10.65 7.68
C SER A 96 -3.42 10.45 6.21
N VAL A 97 -2.95 11.52 5.58
CA VAL A 97 -2.31 11.50 4.27
C VAL A 97 -0.95 12.20 4.38
N GLN A 98 0.02 11.74 3.60
CA GLN A 98 1.32 12.40 3.41
C GLN A 98 1.56 12.56 1.91
N ASP A 99 2.19 13.66 1.50
CA ASP A 99 2.61 13.83 0.11
C ASP A 99 3.79 12.89 -0.18
N PHE A 100 3.79 12.30 -1.38
CA PHE A 100 4.73 11.24 -1.73
C PHE A 100 5.28 11.41 -3.12
N GLU A 101 6.61 11.32 -3.23
CA GLU A 101 7.30 11.37 -4.51
C GLU A 101 8.38 10.30 -4.62
N ILE A 102 8.54 9.76 -5.83
CA ILE A 102 9.72 8.99 -6.26
C ILE A 102 10.40 9.79 -7.36
N VAL A 103 11.69 10.00 -7.21
CA VAL A 103 12.53 10.71 -8.18
C VAL A 103 13.68 9.82 -8.63
N TYR A 104 13.78 9.62 -9.94
CA TYR A 104 14.89 8.99 -10.63
C TYR A 104 15.81 10.07 -11.19
N TYR A 105 17.08 10.05 -10.81
CA TYR A 105 18.04 11.06 -11.25
C TYR A 105 19.39 10.46 -11.58
N THR A 106 20.08 11.15 -12.47
CA THR A 106 21.37 10.76 -13.00
C THR A 106 22.37 11.87 -12.72
N ASP A 107 23.51 11.53 -12.12
CA ASP A 107 24.60 12.47 -11.88
C ASP A 107 25.85 12.11 -12.72
N ARG A 108 26.92 12.89 -12.56
CA ARG A 108 28.18 12.67 -13.30
C ARG A 108 28.79 11.30 -13.04
N GLU A 109 28.62 10.74 -11.85
CA GLU A 109 29.14 9.42 -11.48
C GLU A 109 28.37 8.33 -12.24
N VAL A 110 27.04 8.43 -12.25
CA VAL A 110 26.17 7.51 -12.98
C VAL A 110 26.49 7.51 -14.47
N LEU A 111 26.59 8.70 -15.09
CA LEU A 111 26.91 8.85 -16.51
C LEU A 111 28.29 8.30 -16.89
N ARG A 112 29.30 8.57 -16.06
CA ARG A 112 30.68 8.16 -16.37
C ARG A 112 30.90 6.66 -16.32
N ASN A 113 30.10 5.96 -15.50
CA ASN A 113 30.28 4.53 -15.24
C ASN A 113 29.15 3.66 -15.82
N ASP A 114 28.26 4.25 -16.64
CA ASP A 114 27.10 3.55 -17.23
C ASP A 114 26.25 2.80 -16.17
N LEU A 115 26.02 3.45 -15.03
CA LEU A 115 25.25 2.88 -13.92
C LEU A 115 23.75 3.16 -14.08
N PRO A 116 22.87 2.38 -13.43
CA PRO A 116 21.45 2.71 -13.37
C PRO A 116 21.21 4.06 -12.66
N PRO A 117 20.12 4.78 -12.99
CA PRO A 117 19.75 6.00 -12.30
C PRO A 117 19.65 5.82 -10.78
N LYS A 118 20.11 6.83 -10.04
CA LYS A 118 19.88 6.92 -8.59
C LYS A 118 18.40 7.18 -8.34
N ARG A 119 17.96 6.79 -7.15
CA ARG A 119 16.57 6.87 -6.70
C ARG A 119 16.48 7.68 -5.41
N ALA A 120 15.40 8.43 -5.25
CA ALA A 120 15.04 9.06 -4.00
C ALA A 120 13.54 8.89 -3.75
N ILE A 121 13.19 8.71 -2.48
CA ILE A 121 11.81 8.80 -2.00
C ILE A 121 11.71 10.09 -1.17
N VAL A 122 10.68 10.89 -1.42
CA VAL A 122 10.40 12.12 -0.68
C VAL A 122 9.00 11.99 -0.07
N ILE A 123 8.88 12.32 1.21
CA ILE A 123 7.61 12.31 1.96
C ILE A 123 7.49 13.64 2.69
N ASP A 124 6.39 14.37 2.47
CA ASP A 124 6.16 15.72 3.03
C ASP A 124 7.40 16.63 2.90
N ASP A 125 7.90 16.75 1.65
CA ASP A 125 9.09 17.54 1.27
C ASP A 125 10.43 17.10 1.92
N LYS A 126 10.47 15.93 2.56
CA LYS A 126 11.68 15.39 3.19
C LYS A 126 12.13 14.10 2.51
N ARG A 127 13.42 14.03 2.16
CA ARG A 127 14.01 12.80 1.63
C ARG A 127 14.00 11.71 2.70
N LEU A 128 13.36 10.59 2.38
CA LEU A 128 13.36 9.40 3.23
C LEU A 128 14.72 8.70 3.15
N SER A 129 15.26 8.36 4.31
CA SER A 129 16.53 7.61 4.42
C SER A 129 16.41 6.20 3.84
N GLU A 130 17.47 5.71 3.20
CA GLU A 130 17.47 4.44 2.46
C GLU A 130 17.23 3.23 3.37
N ASP A 131 17.63 3.29 4.65
CA ASP A 131 17.36 2.26 5.64
C ASP A 131 15.86 2.06 5.92
N LYS A 132 15.02 3.05 5.57
CA LYS A 132 13.56 2.99 5.73
C LYS A 132 12.81 2.50 4.48
N TRP A 133 13.50 2.32 3.36
CA TRP A 133 12.85 1.94 2.10
C TRP A 133 12.18 0.57 2.17
N LEU A 134 12.83 -0.41 2.83
CA LEU A 134 12.24 -1.74 2.98
C LEU A 134 10.96 -1.69 3.83
N GLU A 135 10.98 -0.94 4.93
CA GLU A 135 9.82 -0.75 5.81
C GLU A 135 8.67 -0.07 5.05
N LEU A 136 8.96 0.98 4.27
CA LEU A 136 7.97 1.65 3.42
C LEU A 136 7.37 0.68 2.39
N ALA A 137 8.21 -0.03 1.64
CA ALA A 137 7.80 -0.96 0.60
C ALA A 137 6.92 -2.08 1.18
N GLN A 138 7.31 -2.65 2.32
CA GLN A 138 6.54 -3.70 3.00
C GLN A 138 5.21 -3.19 3.53
N ASN A 139 5.17 -1.97 4.07
CA ASN A 139 3.93 -1.35 4.54
C ASN A 139 3.01 -0.90 3.39
N ASP A 140 3.53 -0.75 2.16
CA ASP A 140 2.73 -0.66 0.92
C ASP A 140 2.47 -2.03 0.26
N GLY A 141 2.92 -3.12 0.88
CA GLY A 141 2.57 -4.49 0.52
C GLY A 141 3.50 -5.19 -0.47
N PHE A 142 4.69 -4.65 -0.74
CA PHE A 142 5.76 -5.33 -1.48
C PHE A 142 6.58 -6.24 -0.55
N ASP A 143 7.29 -7.22 -1.08
CA ASP A 143 8.15 -8.07 -0.27
C ASP A 143 9.59 -7.50 -0.17
N THR A 144 10.05 -6.84 -1.24
CA THR A 144 11.39 -6.22 -1.32
C THR A 144 11.37 -4.81 -1.93
N VAL A 145 12.47 -4.07 -1.77
CA VAL A 145 12.67 -2.73 -2.34
C VAL A 145 12.77 -2.79 -3.87
N GLU A 146 13.33 -3.87 -4.41
CA GLU A 146 13.45 -4.10 -5.85
C GLU A 146 12.09 -4.30 -6.50
N GLU A 147 11.19 -5.08 -5.87
CA GLU A 147 9.82 -5.25 -6.37
C GLU A 147 9.04 -3.93 -6.33
N PHE A 148 9.27 -3.10 -5.30
CA PHE A 148 8.69 -1.77 -5.18
C PHE A 148 9.09 -0.86 -6.34
N PHE A 149 10.40 -0.71 -6.61
CA PHE A 149 10.87 0.12 -7.72
C PHE A 149 10.64 -0.51 -9.10
N ALA A 150 10.48 -1.83 -9.20
CA ALA A 150 10.03 -2.45 -10.44
C ALA A 150 8.57 -2.10 -10.77
N TYR A 151 7.74 -1.84 -9.74
CA TYR A 151 6.37 -1.34 -9.92
C TYR A 151 6.33 0.16 -10.18
N PHE A 152 7.08 0.94 -9.40
CA PHE A 152 7.25 2.39 -9.60
C PHE A 152 8.52 2.68 -10.40
N ASN A 153 8.57 2.23 -11.66
CA ASN A 153 9.77 2.26 -12.49
C ASN A 153 10.04 3.61 -13.18
N GLU A 154 9.23 4.62 -12.88
CA GLU A 154 9.31 5.99 -13.39
C GLU A 154 9.08 6.97 -12.24
N ASP A 155 9.34 8.25 -12.47
CA ASP A 155 9.00 9.31 -11.52
C ASP A 155 7.51 9.23 -11.15
N PHE A 156 7.23 9.42 -9.87
CA PHE A 156 5.88 9.27 -9.35
C PHE A 156 5.58 10.39 -8.37
N THR A 157 4.39 10.97 -8.48
CA THR A 157 3.84 11.92 -7.50
C THR A 157 2.45 11.46 -7.08
N GLY A 158 2.21 11.43 -5.77
CA GLY A 158 0.93 11.00 -5.23
C GLY A 158 0.87 11.23 -3.73
N LYS A 159 0.14 10.33 -3.06
CA LYS A 159 -0.05 10.36 -1.61
C LYS A 159 0.19 9.00 -1.00
N LEU A 160 0.76 8.99 0.20
CA LEU A 160 0.53 7.91 1.15
C LEU A 160 -0.82 8.13 1.82
N ILE A 161 -1.67 7.11 1.79
CA ILE A 161 -2.99 7.11 2.42
C ILE A 161 -2.95 6.10 3.56
N HIS A 162 -3.12 6.59 4.78
CA HIS A 162 -2.98 5.80 6.00
C HIS A 162 -4.36 5.45 6.58
N TRP A 163 -4.55 4.19 6.94
CA TRP A 163 -5.64 3.71 7.81
C TRP A 163 -5.12 3.24 9.18
N THR A 164 -3.88 3.59 9.49
CA THR A 164 -3.17 3.33 10.74
C THR A 164 -2.46 4.62 11.17
N ASP A 165 -1.94 4.66 12.40
CA ASP A 165 -1.21 5.84 12.91
C ASP A 165 0.25 5.93 12.40
N LYS A 166 0.72 4.95 11.61
CA LYS A 166 2.07 4.96 11.06
C LYS A 166 2.26 6.16 10.14
N LYS A 167 3.33 6.93 10.34
CA LYS A 167 3.81 7.99 9.44
C LYS A 167 5.31 7.85 9.19
N TYR A 168 5.81 8.55 8.18
CA TYR A 168 7.22 8.61 7.79
C TYR A 168 7.77 10.02 7.91
#